data_AF-A0A9P0AY29-F1
#
_entry.id   AF-A0A9P0AY29-F1
#
_cell.length_a   1.000
_cell.length_b   1.000
_cell.length_c   1.000
_cell.angle_alpha   90.00
_cell.angle_beta   90.00
_cell.angle_gamma   90.00
#
_symmetry.space_group_name_H-M   'P 1'
#
loop_
_entity.id
_entity.type
_entity.pdbx_description
1 polymer ?
#
loop_
_entity_poly.entity_id
_entity_poly.type
_entity_poly.pdbx_seq_one_letter_code
_entity_poly.pdbx_strand_id
1 'polypeptide(L)'
;MASVFMRIFNLICMMLLIGHWSGCLQFLVPMLQGFPANSWVAINELQEAFWLEQYSWALFKAMSHMLCIGYGRFPPQSLTDMWLTMLSMISGATCYALFLGHATNLIQSLDSSRRQYREKVKQVEEYMAYRKLPREMRQRITEYFEHRYQGKFFDEECILGELSEKLREDVINYNCRSLVASVPFFANADSNFVSDVVTKLKYEVFQPGDIIIKEGTIGSKMYFIQEGIVDIVMANGEVATSLSDGSYFGEICLLTNARRVASVRAETYCNLFSLSVDHFNAVLDQYPLMRRTMESVAAERLNKIGKNPNLLAHREEDLGSESKTINAVVNALAAEADHVNMSDESVARLHSSDRSLQELGRTLQKLTLPRPKSENNFASQDMPLTRGSAGGGENGRPSFHKSDTFHKESTFQ
;
A
#
# COMPACT_ATOMS: atom_id res chain seq x y z
N MET A 1 -12.82 11.85 1.40
CA MET A 1 -14.04 11.01 1.41
C MET A 1 -15.16 11.65 2.23
N ALA A 2 -15.06 11.77 3.56
CA ALA A 2 -16.11 12.34 4.41
C ALA A 2 -16.56 13.76 4.02
N SER A 3 -15.63 14.66 3.67
CA SER A 3 -15.96 16.02 3.23
C SER A 3 -16.81 16.05 1.95
N VAL A 4 -16.56 15.15 0.99
CA VAL A 4 -17.31 15.11 -0.29
C VAL A 4 -18.71 14.55 -0.07
N PHE A 5 -18.82 13.50 0.75
CA PHE A 5 -20.12 12.94 1.14
C PHE A 5 -20.99 13.99 1.85
N MET A 6 -20.42 14.75 2.80
CA MET A 6 -21.12 15.84 3.48
C MET A 6 -21.61 16.93 2.52
N ARG A 7 -20.84 17.25 1.46
CA ARG A 7 -21.27 18.22 0.44
C ARG A 7 -22.51 17.74 -0.32
N ILE A 8 -22.56 16.47 -0.74
CA ILE A 8 -23.72 15.90 -1.43
C ILE A 8 -24.92 15.83 -0.50
N PHE A 9 -24.72 15.39 0.74
CA PHE A 9 -25.79 15.36 1.73
C PHE A 9 -26.39 16.75 1.96
N ASN A 10 -25.55 17.76 2.19
CA ASN A 10 -25.99 19.15 2.34
C ASN A 10 -26.75 19.65 1.11
N LEU A 11 -26.31 19.29 -0.10
CA LEU A 11 -26.98 19.65 -1.33
C LEU A 11 -28.35 18.98 -1.48
N ILE A 12 -28.47 17.70 -1.10
CA ILE A 12 -29.76 17.00 -1.08
C ILE A 12 -30.71 17.68 -0.10
N CYS A 13 -30.25 18.02 1.10
CA CYS A 13 -31.06 18.76 2.09
C CYS A 13 -31.49 20.14 1.55
N MET A 14 -30.58 20.87 0.89
CA MET A 14 -30.90 22.15 0.25
C MET A 14 -31.94 22.00 -0.87
N MET A 15 -31.81 20.97 -1.71
CA MET A 15 -32.79 20.67 -2.76
C MET A 15 -34.17 20.36 -2.19
N LEU A 16 -34.25 19.55 -1.13
CA LEU A 16 -35.51 19.26 -0.44
C LEU A 16 -36.14 20.53 0.16
N LEU A 17 -35.34 21.41 0.74
CA LEU A 17 -35.81 22.69 1.29
C LEU A 17 -36.33 23.62 0.18
N ILE A 18 -35.63 23.73 -0.94
CA ILE A 18 -36.07 24.53 -2.10
C ILE A 18 -37.34 23.93 -2.71
N GLY A 19 -37.43 22.60 -2.83
CA GLY A 19 -38.63 21.90 -3.28
C GLY A 19 -39.83 22.17 -2.37
N HIS A 20 -39.62 22.16 -1.05
CA HIS A 20 -40.63 22.53 -0.07
C HIS A 20 -41.11 23.98 -0.24
N TRP A 21 -40.19 24.94 -0.28
CA TRP A 21 -40.56 26.36 -0.48
C TRP A 21 -41.25 26.62 -1.82
N SER A 22 -40.77 25.98 -2.88
CA SER A 22 -41.40 26.07 -4.20
C SER A 22 -42.80 25.46 -4.20
N GLY A 23 -43.03 24.34 -3.51
CA GLY A 23 -44.35 23.73 -3.36
C GLY A 23 -45.31 24.65 -2.59
N CYS A 24 -44.87 25.15 -1.44
CA CYS A 24 -45.64 26.11 -0.63
C CYS A 24 -45.98 27.37 -1.43
N LEU A 25 -45.04 27.94 -2.19
CA LEU A 25 -45.27 29.13 -3.01
C LEU A 25 -46.30 28.87 -4.12
N GLN A 26 -46.24 27.70 -4.77
CA GLN A 26 -47.18 27.32 -5.82
C GLN A 26 -48.62 27.15 -5.32
N PHE A 27 -48.82 26.79 -4.05
CA PHE A 27 -50.15 26.74 -3.43
C PHE A 27 -50.57 28.10 -2.84
N LEU A 28 -49.64 28.84 -2.24
CA LEU A 28 -49.89 30.13 -1.58
C LEU A 28 -50.43 31.18 -2.56
N VAL A 29 -49.90 31.26 -3.78
CA VAL A 29 -50.33 32.31 -4.72
C VAL A 29 -51.78 32.15 -5.17
N PRO A 30 -52.26 30.97 -5.61
CA PRO A 30 -53.68 30.74 -5.84
C PRO A 30 -54.56 31.01 -4.61
N MET A 31 -54.08 30.66 -3.41
CA MET A 31 -54.79 30.93 -2.15
C MET A 31 -54.99 32.44 -1.92
N LEU A 32 -53.96 33.26 -2.17
CA LEU A 32 -54.04 34.73 -2.05
C LEU A 32 -54.94 35.37 -3.12
N GLN A 33 -55.13 34.71 -4.26
CA GLN A 33 -56.04 35.15 -5.32
C GLN A 33 -57.49 34.66 -5.14
N GLY A 34 -57.79 33.93 -4.05
CA GLY A 34 -59.12 33.37 -3.80
C GLY A 34 -59.47 32.19 -4.70
N PHE A 35 -58.49 31.37 -5.10
CA PHE A 35 -58.65 30.18 -5.93
C PHE A 35 -59.41 30.44 -7.24
N PRO A 36 -58.84 31.20 -8.19
CA PRO A 36 -59.51 31.45 -9.46
C PRO A 36 -59.75 30.15 -10.22
N ALA A 37 -60.85 30.06 -10.97
CA ALA A 37 -61.31 28.81 -11.62
C ALA A 37 -60.30 28.21 -12.60
N ASN A 38 -59.40 29.03 -13.15
CA ASN A 38 -58.31 28.60 -14.04
C ASN A 38 -56.99 28.29 -13.31
N SER A 39 -56.96 28.31 -11.99
CA SER A 39 -55.80 27.88 -11.19
C SER A 39 -55.69 26.36 -11.16
N TRP A 40 -54.46 25.86 -11.04
CA TRP A 40 -54.21 24.43 -10.90
C TRP A 40 -54.89 23.81 -9.67
N VAL A 41 -55.11 24.58 -8.59
CA VAL A 41 -55.82 24.11 -7.39
C VAL A 41 -57.29 23.87 -7.71
N ALA A 42 -57.92 24.82 -8.41
CA ALA A 42 -59.34 24.73 -8.75
C ALA A 42 -59.64 23.68 -9.82
N ILE A 43 -58.77 23.55 -10.82
CA ILE A 43 -58.89 22.54 -11.88
C ILE A 43 -58.79 21.11 -11.31
N ASN A 44 -58.04 20.92 -10.23
CA ASN A 44 -57.87 19.62 -9.59
C ASN A 44 -58.84 19.40 -8.41
N GLU A 45 -59.80 20.30 -8.18
CA GLU A 45 -60.79 20.21 -7.10
C GLU A 45 -60.16 20.09 -5.69
N LEU A 46 -59.01 20.74 -5.48
CA LEU A 46 -58.22 20.63 -4.25
C LEU A 46 -58.59 21.66 -3.17
N GLN A 47 -59.54 22.58 -3.42
CA GLN A 47 -59.83 23.69 -2.51
C GLN A 47 -60.32 23.23 -1.13
N GLU A 48 -61.18 22.22 -1.11
CA GLU A 48 -61.80 21.65 0.10
C GLU A 48 -61.08 20.37 0.58
N ALA A 49 -60.00 19.97 -0.09
CA ALA A 49 -59.24 18.79 0.26
C ALA A 49 -58.48 18.97 1.58
N PHE A 50 -58.19 17.87 2.27
CA PHE A 50 -57.40 17.90 3.50
C PHE A 50 -56.00 18.47 3.22
N TRP A 51 -55.46 19.28 4.14
CA TRP A 51 -54.21 20.04 3.93
C TRP A 51 -53.02 19.16 3.51
N LEU A 52 -52.96 17.91 3.97
CA LEU A 52 -51.90 16.97 3.59
C LEU A 52 -51.98 16.60 2.11
N GLU A 53 -53.19 16.46 1.56
CA GLU A 53 -53.40 16.18 0.15
C GLU A 53 -53.02 17.38 -0.71
N GLN A 54 -53.44 18.59 -0.30
CA GLN A 54 -53.05 19.84 -0.93
C GLN A 54 -51.52 20.02 -0.96
N TYR A 55 -50.86 19.84 0.19
CA TYR A 55 -49.41 19.92 0.32
C TYR A 55 -48.69 18.86 -0.51
N SER A 56 -49.19 17.61 -0.50
CA SER A 56 -48.58 16.52 -1.25
C SER A 56 -48.61 16.77 -2.75
N TRP A 57 -49.74 17.26 -3.29
CA TRP A 57 -49.84 17.64 -4.70
C TRP A 57 -48.99 18.86 -5.05
N ALA A 58 -48.92 19.86 -4.16
CA ALA A 58 -48.08 21.05 -4.36
C ALA A 58 -46.58 20.68 -4.35
N LEU A 59 -46.15 19.85 -3.41
CA LEU A 59 -44.79 19.34 -3.33
C LEU A 59 -44.47 18.45 -4.53
N PHE A 60 -45.37 17.55 -4.93
CA PHE A 60 -45.21 16.73 -6.13
C PHE A 60 -45.02 17.58 -7.38
N LYS A 61 -45.81 18.65 -7.55
CA LYS A 61 -45.69 19.59 -8.67
C LYS A 61 -44.33 20.31 -8.65
N ALA A 62 -43.90 20.83 -7.49
CA ALA A 62 -42.58 21.47 -7.35
C ALA A 62 -41.40 20.52 -7.57
N MET A 63 -41.45 19.31 -7.01
CA MET A 63 -40.43 18.27 -7.21
C MET A 63 -40.36 17.81 -8.67
N SER A 64 -41.51 17.75 -9.36
CA SER A 64 -41.56 17.39 -10.78
C SER A 64 -40.88 18.45 -11.66
N HIS A 65 -41.02 19.74 -11.33
CA HIS A 65 -40.23 20.79 -11.99
C HIS A 65 -38.74 20.70 -11.65
N MET A 66 -38.40 20.43 -10.39
CA MET A 66 -37.01 20.34 -9.94
C MET A 66 -36.24 19.18 -10.57
N LEU A 67 -36.87 18.02 -10.70
CA LEU A 67 -36.27 16.82 -11.30
C LEU A 67 -36.49 16.74 -12.82
N CYS A 68 -36.99 17.82 -13.44
CA CYS A 68 -37.24 17.90 -14.88
C CYS A 68 -38.20 16.81 -15.42
N ILE A 69 -39.19 16.40 -14.61
CA ILE A 69 -40.18 15.37 -14.96
C ILE A 69 -41.37 15.97 -15.72
N GLY A 70 -41.94 17.08 -15.23
CA GLY A 70 -43.14 17.69 -15.84
C GLY A 70 -43.98 18.53 -14.89
N TYR A 71 -45.21 18.86 -15.32
CA TYR A 71 -46.06 19.92 -14.74
C TYR A 71 -47.06 19.46 -13.65
N GLY A 72 -47.06 18.17 -13.32
CA GLY A 72 -48.13 17.55 -12.53
C GLY A 72 -49.21 16.94 -13.43
N ARG A 73 -50.49 17.19 -13.13
CA ARG A 73 -51.63 16.59 -13.86
C ARG A 73 -51.94 17.30 -15.19
N PHE A 74 -51.82 18.63 -15.21
CA PHE A 74 -52.14 19.47 -16.37
C PHE A 74 -51.14 20.63 -16.51
N PRO A 75 -50.89 21.13 -17.74
CA PRO A 75 -50.08 22.34 -17.93
C PRO A 75 -50.80 23.59 -17.39
N PRO A 76 -50.04 24.64 -17.00
CA PRO A 76 -50.61 25.86 -16.41
C PRO A 76 -51.59 26.53 -17.37
N GLN A 77 -52.81 26.83 -16.90
CA GLN A 77 -53.87 27.48 -17.68
C GLN A 77 -53.98 28.99 -17.36
N SER A 78 -53.53 29.40 -16.18
CA SER A 78 -53.48 30.81 -15.76
C SER A 78 -52.11 31.43 -16.03
N LEU A 79 -52.09 32.73 -16.36
CA LEU A 79 -50.85 33.50 -16.49
C LEU A 79 -50.01 33.46 -15.21
N THR A 80 -50.65 33.50 -14.05
CA THR A 80 -49.97 33.41 -12.75
C THR A 80 -49.29 32.05 -12.57
N ASP A 81 -50.01 30.96 -12.86
CA ASP A 81 -49.48 29.60 -12.77
C ASP A 81 -48.34 29.37 -13.76
N MET A 82 -48.41 29.98 -14.94
CA MET A 82 -47.37 29.89 -15.96
C MET A 82 -46.07 30.55 -15.49
N TRP A 83 -46.12 31.78 -14.97
CA TRP A 83 -44.92 32.46 -14.44
C TRP A 83 -44.32 31.74 -13.24
N LEU A 84 -45.14 31.25 -12.30
CA LEU A 84 -44.67 30.44 -11.17
C LEU A 84 -44.03 29.13 -11.62
N THR A 85 -44.61 28.50 -12.64
CA THR A 85 -44.08 27.26 -13.22
C THR A 85 -42.74 27.52 -13.91
N MET A 86 -42.62 28.60 -14.70
CA MET A 86 -41.33 28.98 -15.31
C MET A 86 -40.26 29.28 -14.26
N LEU A 87 -40.59 30.03 -13.20
CA LEU A 87 -39.64 30.32 -12.11
C LEU A 87 -39.18 29.03 -11.40
N SER A 88 -40.13 28.14 -11.10
CA SER A 88 -39.88 26.85 -10.47
C SER A 88 -39.05 25.91 -11.36
N MET A 89 -39.24 25.94 -12.68
CA MET A 89 -38.42 25.19 -13.63
C MET A 89 -37.00 25.72 -13.72
N ILE A 90 -36.80 27.05 -13.76
CA ILE A 90 -35.46 27.65 -13.81
C ILE A 90 -34.66 27.34 -12.54
N SER A 91 -35.28 27.53 -11.36
CA SER A 91 -34.63 27.21 -10.08
C SER A 91 -34.36 25.71 -9.95
N GLY A 92 -35.33 24.89 -10.37
CA GLY A 92 -35.25 23.44 -10.40
C GLY A 92 -34.11 22.90 -11.27
N ALA A 93 -34.06 23.31 -12.54
CA ALA A 93 -33.02 22.91 -13.48
C ALA A 93 -31.62 23.32 -12.98
N THR A 94 -31.49 24.50 -12.38
CA THR A 94 -30.23 24.97 -11.81
C THR A 94 -29.78 24.08 -10.64
N CYS A 95 -30.69 23.76 -9.71
CA CYS A 95 -30.39 22.87 -8.59
C CYS A 95 -30.01 21.46 -9.05
N TYR A 96 -30.72 20.92 -10.04
CA TYR A 96 -30.44 19.60 -10.60
C TYR A 96 -29.09 19.55 -11.33
N ALA A 97 -28.74 20.60 -12.07
CA ALA A 97 -27.42 20.70 -12.71
C ALA A 97 -26.28 20.72 -11.67
N LEU A 98 -26.44 21.47 -10.58
CA LEU A 98 -25.48 21.47 -9.47
C LEU A 98 -25.36 20.09 -8.82
N PHE A 99 -26.48 19.40 -8.59
CA PHE A 99 -26.51 18.04 -8.08
C PHE A 99 -25.73 17.07 -8.98
N LEU A 100 -26.00 17.10 -10.28
CA LEU A 100 -25.31 16.25 -11.23
C LEU A 100 -23.79 16.53 -11.27
N GLY A 101 -23.39 17.81 -11.19
CA GLY A 101 -21.98 18.19 -11.10
C GLY A 101 -21.30 17.65 -9.83
N HIS A 102 -21.95 17.78 -8.66
CA HIS A 102 -21.41 17.27 -7.41
C HIS A 102 -21.37 15.73 -7.37
N ALA A 103 -22.39 15.05 -7.88
CA ALA A 103 -22.41 13.60 -7.99
C ALA A 103 -21.27 13.09 -8.90
N THR A 104 -21.06 13.73 -10.05
CA THR A 104 -19.95 13.39 -10.96
C THR A 104 -18.59 13.58 -10.30
N ASN A 105 -18.39 14.70 -9.60
CA ASN A 105 -17.15 14.96 -8.87
C ASN A 105 -16.89 13.94 -7.76
N LEU A 106 -17.94 13.50 -7.03
CA LEU A 106 -17.80 12.42 -6.06
C LEU A 106 -17.30 11.16 -6.73
N ILE A 107 -17.98 10.71 -7.79
CA ILE A 107 -17.63 9.48 -8.52
C ILE A 107 -16.16 9.52 -8.97
N GLN A 108 -15.70 10.65 -9.49
CA GLN A 108 -14.30 10.82 -9.90
C GLN A 108 -13.32 10.82 -8.73
N SER A 109 -13.71 11.33 -7.56
CA SER A 109 -12.86 11.42 -6.37
C SER A 109 -12.75 10.13 -5.56
N LEU A 110 -13.69 9.20 -5.71
CA LEU A 110 -13.72 7.94 -4.94
C LEU A 110 -12.54 7.02 -5.29
N ASP A 111 -11.93 7.17 -6.46
CA ASP A 111 -10.95 6.21 -6.98
C ASP A 111 -9.72 6.86 -7.63
N SER A 112 -9.06 7.76 -6.88
CA SER A 112 -7.89 8.51 -7.36
C SER A 112 -6.71 7.61 -7.71
N SER A 113 -6.31 6.69 -6.83
CA SER A 113 -5.13 5.82 -7.04
C SER A 113 -5.29 4.87 -8.23
N ARG A 114 -6.46 4.27 -8.45
CA ARG A 114 -6.71 3.45 -9.64
C ARG A 114 -6.82 4.29 -10.89
N ARG A 115 -7.37 5.50 -10.82
CA ARG A 115 -7.37 6.45 -11.95
C ARG A 115 -5.94 6.78 -12.36
N GLN A 116 -5.07 7.14 -11.41
CA GLN A 116 -3.64 7.41 -11.67
C GLN A 116 -2.94 6.20 -12.28
N TYR A 117 -3.22 4.98 -11.78
CA TYR A 117 -2.71 3.75 -12.40
C TYR A 117 -3.16 3.59 -13.86
N ARG A 118 -4.46 3.76 -14.14
CA ARG A 118 -5.00 3.70 -15.51
C ARG A 118 -4.35 4.72 -16.43
N GLU A 119 -4.17 5.96 -15.95
CA GLU A 119 -3.49 7.02 -16.70
C GLU A 119 -2.03 6.66 -16.99
N LYS A 120 -1.31 6.10 -16.00
CA LYS A 120 0.09 5.65 -16.16
C LYS A 120 0.21 4.50 -17.18
N VAL A 121 -0.63 3.48 -17.08
CA VAL A 121 -0.64 2.34 -18.03
C VAL A 121 -0.98 2.80 -19.43
N LYS A 122 -1.94 3.72 -19.59
CA LYS A 122 -2.28 4.29 -20.90
C LYS A 122 -1.09 4.99 -21.55
N GLN A 123 -0.31 5.78 -20.79
CA GLN A 123 0.91 6.39 -21.32
C GLN A 123 1.96 5.35 -21.76
N VAL A 124 2.07 4.24 -21.02
CA VAL A 124 2.94 3.11 -21.40
C VAL A 124 2.46 2.47 -22.70
N GLU A 125 1.16 2.21 -22.85
CA GLU A 125 0.57 1.68 -24.08
C GLU A 125 0.80 2.59 -25.30
N GLU A 126 0.59 3.90 -25.13
CA GLU A 126 0.87 4.91 -26.16
C GLU A 126 2.36 4.89 -26.56
N TYR A 127 3.27 4.78 -25.59
CA TYR A 127 4.70 4.64 -25.84
C TYR A 127 5.04 3.36 -26.62
N MET A 128 4.47 2.22 -26.22
CA MET A 128 4.68 0.93 -26.89
C MET A 128 4.18 0.96 -28.34
N ALA A 129 3.03 1.62 -28.58
CA ALA A 129 2.47 1.81 -29.91
C ALA A 129 3.34 2.74 -30.77
N TYR A 130 3.77 3.88 -30.21
CA TYR A 130 4.65 4.84 -30.90
C TYR A 130 5.98 4.20 -31.32
N ARG A 131 6.59 3.40 -30.44
CA ARG A 131 7.83 2.67 -30.74
C ARG A 131 7.62 1.38 -31.54
N LYS A 132 6.38 1.01 -31.85
CA LYS A 132 6.01 -0.20 -32.61
C LYS A 132 6.61 -1.47 -32.00
N LEU A 133 6.56 -1.61 -30.67
CA LEU A 133 7.13 -2.78 -30.00
C LEU A 133 6.41 -4.06 -30.43
N PRO A 134 7.09 -5.22 -30.49
CA PRO A 134 6.49 -6.52 -30.79
C PRO A 134 5.42 -6.92 -29.77
N ARG A 135 4.43 -7.74 -30.19
CA ARG A 135 3.30 -8.15 -29.34
C ARG A 135 3.75 -8.85 -28.05
N GLU A 136 4.73 -9.74 -28.14
CA GLU A 136 5.28 -10.46 -26.99
C GLU A 136 5.86 -9.50 -25.93
N MET A 137 6.65 -8.51 -26.37
CA MET A 137 7.20 -7.49 -25.48
C MET A 137 6.10 -6.63 -24.85
N ARG A 138 5.04 -6.29 -25.60
CA ARG A 138 3.91 -5.53 -25.05
C ARG A 138 3.20 -6.30 -23.95
N GLN A 139 2.88 -7.57 -24.20
CA GLN A 139 2.25 -8.42 -23.20
C GLN A 139 3.09 -8.51 -21.93
N ARG A 140 4.40 -8.75 -22.10
CA ARG A 140 5.35 -8.83 -20.99
C ARG A 140 5.41 -7.53 -20.17
N ILE A 141 5.40 -6.36 -20.83
CA ILE A 141 5.34 -5.05 -20.16
C ILE A 141 4.02 -4.90 -19.39
N THR A 142 2.88 -5.25 -19.99
CA THR A 142 1.58 -5.16 -19.33
C THR A 142 1.52 -6.03 -18.07
N GLU A 143 1.96 -7.29 -18.16
CA GLU A 143 2.03 -8.22 -17.02
C GLU A 143 2.98 -7.70 -15.92
N TYR A 144 4.10 -7.09 -16.29
CA TYR A 144 5.01 -6.45 -15.35
C TYR A 144 4.32 -5.32 -14.56
N PHE A 145 3.61 -4.42 -15.25
CA PHE A 145 2.92 -3.30 -14.60
C PHE A 145 1.76 -3.78 -13.70
N GLU A 146 1.04 -4.82 -14.11
CA GLU A 146 0.00 -5.44 -13.30
C GLU A 146 0.57 -6.03 -12.01
N HIS A 147 1.67 -6.79 -12.09
CA HIS A 147 2.32 -7.35 -10.91
C HIS A 147 2.94 -6.29 -10.00
N ARG A 148 3.62 -5.28 -10.58
CA ARG A 148 4.36 -4.24 -9.83
C ARG A 148 3.46 -3.29 -9.05
N TYR A 149 2.25 -3.01 -9.55
CA TYR A 149 1.36 -1.99 -9.00
C TYR A 149 0.01 -2.54 -8.52
N GLN A 150 -0.37 -3.77 -8.87
CA GLN A 150 -1.60 -4.43 -8.39
C GLN A 150 -2.86 -3.56 -8.58
N GLY A 151 -2.91 -2.83 -9.70
CA GLY A 151 -4.03 -1.96 -10.06
C GLY A 151 -4.08 -0.59 -9.35
N LYS A 152 -3.08 -0.25 -8.52
CA LYS A 152 -2.99 1.05 -7.83
C LYS A 152 -1.60 1.65 -7.97
N PHE A 153 -1.54 2.94 -8.24
CA PHE A 153 -0.27 3.66 -8.35
C PHE A 153 -0.12 4.64 -7.19
N PHE A 154 1.04 4.63 -6.56
CA PHE A 154 1.46 5.56 -5.52
C PHE A 154 2.85 6.08 -5.84
N ASP A 155 3.05 7.39 -5.73
CA ASP A 155 4.38 7.99 -5.80
C ASP A 155 5.02 7.91 -4.41
N GLU A 156 5.63 6.76 -4.10
CA GLU A 156 6.18 6.48 -2.77
C GLU A 156 7.28 7.47 -2.37
N GLU A 157 8.11 7.95 -3.30
CA GLU A 157 9.17 8.92 -2.99
C GLU A 157 8.59 10.26 -2.54
N CYS A 158 7.55 10.73 -3.23
CA CYS A 158 6.84 11.96 -2.86
C CYS A 158 6.12 11.81 -1.52
N ILE A 159 5.36 10.72 -1.34
CA ILE A 159 4.59 10.46 -0.11
C ILE A 159 5.51 10.36 1.10
N LEU A 160 6.60 9.60 1.00
CA LEU A 160 7.57 9.46 2.09
C LEU A 160 8.32 10.78 2.32
N GLY A 161 8.56 11.57 1.27
CA GLY A 161 9.19 12.89 1.34
C GLY A 161 8.40 13.93 2.14
N GLU A 162 7.07 13.86 2.12
CA GLU A 162 6.18 14.73 2.92
C GLU A 162 6.17 14.38 4.41
N LEU A 163 6.57 13.16 4.79
CA LEU A 163 6.64 12.73 6.18
C LEU A 163 7.86 13.30 6.89
N SER A 164 7.72 13.55 8.20
CA SER A 164 8.85 13.84 9.08
C SER A 164 9.81 12.65 9.10
N GLU A 165 11.10 12.92 9.38
CA GLU A 165 12.16 11.92 9.36
C GLU A 165 11.81 10.69 10.21
N LYS A 166 11.34 10.89 11.45
CA LYS A 166 10.94 9.80 12.34
C LYS A 166 9.75 9.00 11.83
N LEU A 167 8.71 9.64 11.32
CA LEU A 167 7.56 8.93 10.74
C LEU A 167 7.94 8.14 9.49
N ARG A 168 8.86 8.68 8.69
CA ARG A 168 9.38 7.99 7.50
C ARG A 168 10.16 6.74 7.88
N GLU A 169 11.04 6.82 8.87
CA GLU A 169 11.76 5.67 9.44
C GLU A 169 10.77 4.60 9.93
N ASP A 170 9.76 4.99 10.71
CA ASP A 170 8.75 4.05 11.24
C ASP A 170 7.95 3.36 10.12
N VAL A 171 7.51 4.11 9.11
CA VAL A 171 6.77 3.57 7.97
C VAL A 171 7.62 2.60 7.15
N ILE A 172 8.89 2.94 6.86
CA ILE A 172 9.78 2.07 6.10
C ILE A 172 10.10 0.79 6.88
N ASN A 173 10.41 0.91 8.17
CA ASN A 173 10.63 -0.25 9.04
C ASN A 173 9.40 -1.16 9.10
N TYR A 174 8.19 -0.57 9.18
CA TYR A 174 6.95 -1.33 9.14
C TYR A 174 6.76 -2.06 7.80
N ASN A 175 7.00 -1.39 6.67
CA ASN A 175 6.88 -2.01 5.34
C ASN A 175 7.87 -3.16 5.14
N CYS A 176 9.08 -3.03 5.68
CA CYS A 176 10.13 -4.04 5.57
C CYS A 176 10.09 -5.11 6.66
N ARG A 177 9.16 -5.08 7.62
CA ARG A 177 9.13 -6.02 8.77
C ARG A 177 9.12 -7.50 8.37
N SER A 178 8.46 -7.84 7.26
CA SER A 178 8.41 -9.22 6.74
C SER A 178 9.75 -9.65 6.16
N LEU A 179 10.46 -8.73 5.50
CA LEU A 179 11.80 -8.97 4.99
C LEU A 179 12.80 -9.13 6.15
N VAL A 180 12.75 -8.22 7.12
CA VAL A 180 13.62 -8.24 8.30
C VAL A 180 13.45 -9.54 9.11
N ALA A 181 12.21 -9.99 9.28
CA ALA A 181 11.92 -11.24 9.99
C ALA A 181 12.34 -12.50 9.22
N SER A 182 12.32 -12.47 7.88
CA SER A 182 12.65 -13.63 7.05
C SER A 182 14.14 -13.78 6.77
N VAL A 183 14.89 -12.67 6.71
CA VAL A 183 16.32 -12.67 6.40
C VAL A 183 17.13 -12.94 7.68
N PRO A 184 17.79 -14.11 7.83
CA PRO A 184 18.48 -14.47 9.08
C PRO A 184 19.62 -13.52 9.44
N PHE A 185 20.20 -12.85 8.44
CA PHE A 185 21.23 -11.83 8.61
C PHE A 185 20.74 -10.61 9.41
N PHE A 186 19.45 -10.25 9.30
CA PHE A 186 18.86 -9.16 10.09
C PHE A 186 18.35 -9.61 11.46
N ALA A 187 18.02 -10.89 11.62
CA ALA A 187 17.41 -11.41 12.86
C ALA A 187 18.28 -11.20 14.12
N ASN A 188 19.61 -11.23 13.96
CA ASN A 188 20.57 -11.04 15.06
C ASN A 188 21.26 -9.67 15.01
N ALA A 189 20.80 -8.76 14.15
CA ALA A 189 21.41 -7.46 13.99
C ALA A 189 20.83 -6.42 14.97
N ASP A 190 21.61 -5.38 15.26
CA ASP A 190 21.11 -4.24 16.03
C ASP A 190 19.98 -3.52 15.26
N SER A 191 19.01 -3.01 16.00
CA SER A 191 17.85 -2.30 15.43
C SER A 191 18.25 -1.06 14.62
N ASN A 192 19.30 -0.34 15.03
CA ASN A 192 19.78 0.83 14.29
C ASN A 192 20.38 0.41 12.95
N PHE A 193 21.17 -0.68 12.92
CA PHE A 193 21.69 -1.24 11.67
C PHE A 193 20.56 -1.62 10.72
N VAL A 194 19.52 -2.31 11.22
CA VAL A 194 18.38 -2.69 10.38
C VAL A 194 17.72 -1.45 9.78
N SER A 195 17.45 -0.43 10.60
CA SER A 195 16.86 0.83 10.16
C SER A 195 17.73 1.52 9.08
N ASP A 196 19.04 1.59 9.30
CA ASP A 196 20.01 2.20 8.36
C ASP A 196 20.09 1.46 7.02
N VAL A 197 19.82 0.15 7.01
CA VAL A 197 19.74 -0.64 5.77
C VAL A 197 18.38 -0.45 5.10
N VAL A 198 17.26 -0.64 5.81
CA VAL A 198 15.93 -0.67 5.19
C VAL A 198 15.53 0.68 4.60
N THR A 199 15.97 1.78 5.19
CA THR A 199 15.77 3.16 4.67
C THR A 199 16.49 3.41 3.34
N LYS A 200 17.44 2.55 2.97
CA LYS A 200 18.26 2.63 1.76
C LYS A 200 17.87 1.60 0.69
N LEU A 201 16.90 0.73 0.99
CA LEU A 201 16.44 -0.30 0.07
C LEU A 201 15.51 0.28 -1.01
N LYS A 202 15.59 -0.27 -2.21
CA LYS A 202 14.66 0.03 -3.31
C LYS A 202 13.90 -1.22 -3.75
N TYR A 203 12.58 -1.12 -3.82
CA TYR A 203 11.73 -2.22 -4.25
C TYR A 203 11.77 -2.41 -5.78
N GLU A 204 12.08 -3.61 -6.22
CA GLU A 204 12.20 -4.02 -7.63
C GLU A 204 11.44 -5.34 -7.87
N VAL A 205 10.89 -5.49 -9.07
CA VAL A 205 10.16 -6.69 -9.49
C VAL A 205 10.85 -7.28 -10.71
N PHE A 206 10.96 -8.60 -10.76
CA PHE A 206 11.48 -9.33 -11.92
C PHE A 206 10.51 -10.42 -12.36
N GLN A 207 10.45 -10.67 -13.66
CA GLN A 207 9.55 -11.68 -14.25
C GLN A 207 10.27 -13.02 -14.41
N PRO A 208 9.53 -14.15 -14.45
CA PRO A 208 10.11 -15.46 -14.75
C PRO A 208 11.01 -15.43 -16.00
N GLY A 209 12.20 -16.01 -15.89
CA GLY A 209 13.22 -16.06 -16.94
C GLY A 209 14.16 -14.86 -16.99
N ASP A 210 13.93 -13.79 -16.22
CA ASP A 210 14.80 -12.62 -16.22
C ASP A 210 16.17 -12.89 -15.61
N ILE A 211 17.22 -12.47 -16.31
CA ILE A 211 18.59 -12.50 -15.78
C ILE A 211 18.81 -11.26 -14.92
N ILE A 212 18.66 -11.42 -13.60
CA ILE A 212 18.82 -10.36 -12.60
C ILE A 212 20.30 -9.96 -12.45
N ILE A 213 21.17 -10.97 -12.45
CA ILE A 213 22.63 -10.80 -12.44
C ILE A 213 23.22 -11.63 -13.56
N LYS A 214 24.17 -11.05 -14.30
CA LYS A 214 24.94 -11.77 -15.31
C LYS A 214 26.37 -11.97 -14.82
N GLU A 215 26.89 -13.19 -14.93
CA GLU A 215 28.28 -13.49 -14.60
C GLU A 215 29.26 -12.60 -15.40
N GLY A 216 30.37 -12.22 -14.76
CA GLY A 216 31.44 -11.45 -15.39
C GLY A 216 31.15 -9.96 -15.55
N THR A 217 29.94 -9.49 -15.26
CA THR A 217 29.65 -8.05 -15.26
C THR A 217 30.13 -7.37 -13.98
N ILE A 218 30.26 -6.05 -14.01
CA ILE A 218 30.50 -5.26 -12.80
C ILE A 218 29.18 -5.15 -12.04
N GLY A 219 29.19 -5.39 -10.73
CA GLY A 219 28.01 -5.29 -9.88
C GLY A 219 27.95 -3.96 -9.15
N SER A 220 26.80 -3.28 -9.19
CA SER A 220 26.58 -1.99 -8.49
C SER A 220 25.59 -2.07 -7.33
N LYS A 221 24.96 -3.23 -7.13
CA LYS A 221 23.94 -3.45 -6.08
C LYS A 221 23.83 -4.92 -5.69
N MET A 222 23.35 -5.21 -4.49
CA MET A 222 22.93 -6.55 -4.06
C MET A 222 21.41 -6.59 -3.90
N TYR A 223 20.85 -7.78 -3.69
CA TYR A 223 19.41 -7.97 -3.58
C TYR A 223 19.04 -8.85 -2.40
N PHE A 224 17.96 -8.48 -1.71
CA PHE A 224 17.25 -9.30 -0.73
C PHE A 224 15.95 -9.80 -1.35
N ILE A 225 15.62 -11.07 -1.13
CA ILE A 225 14.41 -11.70 -1.66
C ILE A 225 13.29 -11.56 -0.63
N GLN A 226 12.29 -10.74 -0.96
CA GLN A 226 11.06 -10.66 -0.16
C GLN A 226 10.13 -11.82 -0.49
N GLU A 227 9.95 -12.10 -1.79
CA GLU A 227 9.07 -13.15 -2.29
C GLU A 227 9.56 -13.64 -3.66
N GLY A 228 9.55 -14.95 -3.87
CA GLY A 228 9.85 -15.60 -5.13
C GLY A 228 11.13 -16.44 -5.10
N ILE A 229 11.40 -17.11 -6.21
CA ILE A 229 12.53 -18.06 -6.34
C ILE A 229 13.46 -17.60 -7.46
N VAL A 230 14.77 -17.61 -7.18
CA VAL A 230 15.81 -17.33 -8.15
C VAL A 230 16.79 -18.50 -8.25
N ASP A 231 17.23 -18.80 -9.46
CA ASP A 231 18.26 -19.79 -9.74
C ASP A 231 19.64 -19.13 -9.84
N ILE A 232 20.63 -19.72 -9.18
CA ILE A 232 22.04 -19.44 -9.45
C ILE A 232 22.48 -20.32 -10.61
N VAL A 233 22.75 -19.69 -11.76
CA VAL A 233 23.09 -20.36 -13.01
C VAL A 233 24.58 -20.22 -13.28
N MET A 234 25.23 -21.36 -13.50
CA MET A 234 26.66 -21.46 -13.85
C MET A 234 26.89 -21.17 -15.33
N ALA A 235 28.15 -20.94 -15.72
CA ALA A 235 28.52 -20.64 -17.10
C ALA A 235 28.11 -21.73 -18.12
N ASN A 236 27.99 -22.99 -17.68
CA ASN A 236 27.54 -24.12 -18.50
C ASN A 236 26.00 -24.18 -18.66
N GLY A 237 25.26 -23.27 -18.03
CA GLY A 237 23.79 -23.23 -18.05
C GLY A 237 23.10 -24.11 -17.01
N GLU A 238 23.85 -24.86 -16.21
CA GLU A 238 23.30 -25.67 -15.12
C GLU A 238 22.94 -24.80 -13.91
N VAL A 239 21.84 -25.18 -13.24
CA VAL A 239 21.42 -24.56 -11.98
C VAL A 239 22.25 -25.15 -10.85
N ALA A 240 23.10 -24.34 -10.22
CA ALA A 240 23.91 -24.77 -9.09
C ALA A 240 23.07 -24.89 -7.81
N THR A 241 22.18 -23.93 -7.59
CA THR A 241 21.26 -23.89 -6.44
C THR A 241 20.17 -22.86 -6.69
N SER A 242 19.09 -22.91 -5.92
CA SER A 242 17.99 -21.93 -5.98
C SER A 242 17.84 -21.28 -4.61
N LEU A 243 17.54 -19.98 -4.61
CA LEU A 243 17.31 -19.17 -3.41
C LEU A 243 15.85 -18.73 -3.38
N SER A 244 15.23 -18.82 -2.21
CA SER A 244 13.85 -18.40 -1.96
C SER A 244 13.78 -17.23 -0.98
N ASP A 245 12.57 -16.83 -0.62
CA ASP A 245 12.20 -15.85 0.40
C ASP A 245 13.13 -15.86 1.62
N GLY A 246 13.56 -14.68 2.08
CA GLY A 246 14.50 -14.51 3.20
C GLY A 246 15.97 -14.70 2.83
N SER A 247 16.27 -15.16 1.62
CA SER A 247 17.65 -15.20 1.11
C SER A 247 18.07 -13.85 0.52
N TYR A 248 19.38 -13.69 0.32
CA TYR A 248 19.96 -12.55 -0.38
C TYR A 248 21.11 -13.02 -1.28
N PHE A 249 21.43 -12.22 -2.30
CA PHE A 249 22.48 -12.53 -3.27
C PHE A 249 23.13 -11.28 -3.87
N GLY A 250 24.29 -11.48 -4.48
CA GLY A 250 25.05 -10.43 -5.16
C GLY A 250 25.97 -9.62 -4.25
N GLU A 251 26.15 -10.04 -3.01
CA GLU A 251 27.04 -9.42 -2.01
C GLU A 251 28.52 -9.60 -2.33
N ILE A 252 28.91 -10.75 -2.93
CA ILE A 252 30.32 -11.13 -3.13
C ILE A 252 31.08 -10.08 -3.94
N CYS A 253 30.49 -9.56 -5.02
CA CYS A 253 31.16 -8.55 -5.84
C CYS A 253 31.30 -7.20 -5.13
N LEU A 254 30.39 -6.89 -4.19
CA LEU A 254 30.44 -5.64 -3.42
C LEU A 254 31.56 -5.69 -2.37
N LEU A 255 31.80 -6.87 -1.79
CA LEU A 255 32.85 -7.09 -0.79
C LEU A 255 34.24 -7.21 -1.43
N THR A 256 34.36 -7.95 -2.53
CA THR A 256 35.65 -8.21 -3.21
C THR A 256 36.06 -7.13 -4.20
N ASN A 257 35.17 -6.19 -4.51
CA ASN A 257 35.32 -5.24 -5.62
C ASN A 257 35.61 -5.94 -6.98
N ALA A 258 35.19 -7.20 -7.12
CA ALA A 258 35.41 -8.03 -8.30
C ALA A 258 34.16 -8.08 -9.20
N ARG A 259 34.26 -8.79 -10.33
CA ARG A 259 33.13 -9.06 -11.22
C ARG A 259 32.16 -10.08 -10.59
N ARG A 260 30.91 -10.09 -11.06
CA ARG A 260 29.88 -11.06 -10.66
C ARG A 260 30.36 -12.49 -10.89
N VAL A 261 30.28 -13.32 -9.85
CA VAL A 261 30.84 -14.67 -9.84
C VAL A 261 29.89 -15.74 -10.40
N ALA A 262 28.61 -15.46 -10.51
CA ALA A 262 27.61 -16.35 -11.11
C ALA A 262 26.49 -15.52 -11.71
N SER A 263 25.71 -16.13 -12.60
CA SER A 263 24.47 -15.53 -13.09
C SER A 263 23.32 -15.87 -12.15
N VAL A 264 22.34 -14.98 -12.03
CA VAL A 264 21.13 -15.21 -11.24
C VAL A 264 19.93 -14.95 -12.13
N ARG A 265 19.04 -15.93 -12.24
CA ARG A 265 17.82 -15.90 -13.07
C ARG A 265 16.58 -16.03 -12.19
N ALA A 266 15.56 -15.23 -12.45
CA ALA A 266 14.25 -15.40 -11.81
C ALA A 266 13.57 -16.68 -12.32
N GLU A 267 13.17 -17.57 -11.42
CA GLU A 267 12.35 -18.75 -11.76
C GLU A 267 10.86 -18.38 -11.74
N THR A 268 10.44 -17.63 -10.71
CA THR A 268 9.08 -17.10 -10.57
C THR A 268 9.05 -15.59 -10.76
N TYR A 269 7.89 -14.96 -10.54
CA TYR A 269 7.88 -13.54 -10.22
C TYR A 269 8.65 -13.32 -8.92
N CYS A 270 9.57 -12.34 -8.91
CA CYS A 270 10.41 -12.05 -7.77
C CYS A 270 10.19 -10.62 -7.31
N ASN A 271 9.83 -10.46 -6.03
CA ASN A 271 9.75 -9.19 -5.32
C ASN A 271 11.05 -9.02 -4.53
N LEU A 272 11.89 -8.10 -4.96
CA LEU A 272 13.24 -7.92 -4.43
C LEU A 272 13.41 -6.53 -3.84
N PHE A 273 14.30 -6.42 -2.86
CA PHE A 273 14.84 -5.14 -2.42
C PHE A 273 16.30 -5.03 -2.81
N SER A 274 16.65 -4.00 -3.58
CA SER A 274 18.02 -3.73 -3.98
C SER A 274 18.71 -2.75 -3.03
N LEU A 275 20.00 -2.97 -2.77
CA LEU A 275 20.88 -2.10 -2.00
C LEU A 275 22.11 -1.76 -2.85
N SER A 276 22.33 -0.48 -3.12
CA SER A 276 23.46 -0.02 -3.94
C SER A 276 24.80 -0.19 -3.22
N VAL A 277 25.90 -0.29 -3.99
CA VAL A 277 27.26 -0.40 -3.46
C VAL A 277 27.64 0.77 -2.55
N ASP A 278 27.21 1.98 -2.90
CA ASP A 278 27.50 3.19 -2.10
C ASP A 278 26.79 3.12 -0.75
N HIS A 279 25.52 2.71 -0.76
CA HIS A 279 24.71 2.61 0.46
C HIS A 279 25.16 1.43 1.31
N PHE A 280 25.53 0.32 0.67
CA PHE A 280 26.12 -0.86 1.29
C PHE A 280 27.41 -0.53 2.05
N ASN A 281 28.37 0.14 1.39
CA ASN A 281 29.62 0.55 2.04
C ASN A 281 29.36 1.56 3.16
N ALA A 282 28.52 2.57 2.92
CA ALA A 282 28.19 3.58 3.92
C ALA A 282 27.61 2.99 5.21
N VAL A 283 26.78 1.93 5.11
CA VAL A 283 26.28 1.23 6.30
C VAL A 283 27.36 0.33 6.89
N LEU A 284 28.00 -0.54 6.12
CA LEU A 284 28.94 -1.52 6.66
C LEU A 284 30.23 -0.90 7.24
N ASP A 285 30.58 0.31 6.84
CA ASP A 285 31.69 1.06 7.45
C ASP A 285 31.34 1.52 8.89
N GLN A 286 30.06 1.70 9.20
CA GLN A 286 29.58 2.02 10.55
C GLN A 286 29.40 0.76 11.41
N TYR A 287 29.18 -0.40 10.78
CA TYR A 287 28.90 -1.67 11.48
C TYR A 287 29.90 -2.77 11.05
N PRO A 288 31.17 -2.69 11.48
CA PRO A 288 32.25 -3.57 11.01
C PRO A 288 32.06 -5.05 11.40
N LEU A 289 31.41 -5.33 12.52
CA LEU A 289 31.07 -6.71 12.90
C LEU A 289 30.15 -7.36 11.86
N MET A 290 29.19 -6.60 11.36
CA MET A 290 28.22 -7.07 10.38
C MET A 290 28.87 -7.28 9.00
N ARG A 291 29.86 -6.44 8.65
CA ARG A 291 30.72 -6.64 7.48
C ARG A 291 31.44 -7.98 7.53
N ARG A 292 32.09 -8.31 8.64
CA ARG A 292 32.80 -9.60 8.83
C ARG A 292 31.87 -10.81 8.73
N THR A 293 30.66 -10.71 9.31
CA THR A 293 29.64 -11.77 9.17
C THR A 293 29.30 -12.01 7.70
N MET A 294 29.14 -10.96 6.92
CA MET A 294 28.83 -11.09 5.49
C MET A 294 30.02 -11.62 4.68
N GLU A 295 31.25 -11.22 5.00
CA GLU A 295 32.48 -11.75 4.40
C GLU A 295 32.63 -13.26 4.65
N SER A 296 32.32 -13.73 5.86
CA SER A 296 32.32 -15.17 6.20
C SER A 296 31.31 -15.96 5.34
N VAL A 297 30.08 -15.45 5.22
CA VAL A 297 29.04 -16.08 4.36
C VAL A 297 29.44 -16.06 2.88
N ALA A 298 30.04 -14.96 2.41
CA ALA A 298 30.54 -14.83 1.05
C ALA A 298 31.66 -15.86 0.75
N ALA A 299 32.57 -16.08 1.70
CA ALA A 299 33.64 -17.08 1.58
C ALA A 299 33.07 -18.51 1.48
N GLU A 300 32.09 -18.85 2.33
CA GLU A 300 31.41 -20.14 2.29
C GLU A 300 30.71 -20.37 0.94
N ARG A 301 30.04 -19.35 0.41
CA ARG A 301 29.36 -19.39 -0.90
C ARG A 301 30.34 -19.55 -2.06
N LEU A 302 31.48 -18.84 -2.04
CA LEU A 302 32.54 -19.00 -3.05
C LEU A 302 33.09 -20.44 -3.09
N ASN A 303 33.32 -21.02 -1.92
CA ASN A 303 33.78 -22.41 -1.80
C ASN A 303 32.77 -23.40 -2.40
N LYS A 304 31.47 -23.22 -2.13
CA LYS A 304 30.40 -24.07 -2.71
C LYS A 304 30.31 -23.97 -4.23
N ILE A 305 30.63 -22.82 -4.80
CA ILE A 305 30.63 -22.56 -6.25
C ILE A 305 31.96 -23.03 -6.90
N GLY A 306 32.94 -23.49 -6.11
CA GLY A 306 34.24 -23.95 -6.61
C GLY A 306 35.16 -22.82 -7.09
N LYS A 307 34.93 -21.58 -6.64
CA LYS A 307 35.80 -20.42 -6.93
C LYS A 307 36.71 -20.12 -5.73
N ASN A 308 37.96 -19.73 -6.01
CA ASN A 308 38.98 -19.52 -4.97
C ASN A 308 38.55 -18.44 -3.95
N PRO A 309 38.56 -18.72 -2.64
CA PRO A 309 38.14 -17.77 -1.60
C PRO A 309 39.13 -16.61 -1.39
N ASN A 310 40.36 -16.71 -1.92
CA ASN A 310 41.40 -15.68 -1.81
C ASN A 310 41.01 -14.33 -2.45
N LEU A 311 39.91 -14.25 -3.22
CA LEU A 311 39.38 -12.97 -3.71
C LEU A 311 38.90 -12.04 -2.58
N LEU A 312 38.58 -12.56 -1.40
CA LEU A 312 38.15 -11.77 -0.23
C LEU A 312 39.34 -11.24 0.58
N ALA A 313 40.54 -11.82 0.44
CA ALA A 313 41.72 -11.50 1.25
C ALA A 313 42.39 -10.15 0.89
N HIS A 314 42.03 -9.54 -0.24
CA HIS A 314 42.65 -8.30 -0.71
C HIS A 314 42.33 -7.03 0.12
N ARG A 315 41.56 -7.15 1.22
CA ARG A 315 41.32 -6.04 2.18
C ARG A 315 41.86 -6.31 3.58
N GLU A 316 42.36 -7.51 3.87
CA GLU A 316 42.97 -7.84 5.17
C GLU A 316 44.37 -7.24 5.34
N GLU A 317 45.07 -6.90 4.25
CA GLU A 317 46.42 -6.31 4.33
C GLU A 317 46.44 -4.91 4.95
N ASP A 318 45.36 -4.13 4.86
CA ASP A 318 45.27 -2.81 5.51
C ASP A 318 44.90 -2.88 7.00
N LEU A 319 44.14 -3.91 7.42
CA LEU A 319 43.70 -4.09 8.81
C LEU A 319 44.70 -4.89 9.66
N GLY A 320 45.61 -5.63 9.03
CA GLY A 320 46.69 -6.36 9.70
C GLY A 320 47.68 -5.43 10.43
N SER A 321 47.76 -4.15 10.05
CA SER A 321 48.55 -3.14 10.74
C SER A 321 47.92 -2.77 12.08
N GLU A 322 46.60 -2.53 12.13
CA GLU A 322 45.89 -2.21 13.37
C GLU A 322 45.84 -3.37 14.36
N SER A 323 45.68 -4.62 13.89
CA SER A 323 45.70 -5.80 14.76
C SER A 323 47.09 -6.06 15.37
N LYS A 324 48.17 -5.75 14.63
CA LYS A 324 49.54 -5.79 15.16
C LYS A 324 49.78 -4.67 16.18
N THR A 325 49.25 -3.47 15.94
CA THR A 325 49.34 -2.35 16.89
C THR A 325 48.54 -2.63 18.16
N ILE A 326 47.34 -3.21 18.07
CA ILE A 326 46.53 -3.60 19.24
C ILE A 326 47.23 -4.71 20.03
N ASN A 327 47.77 -5.74 19.39
CA ASN A 327 48.51 -6.80 20.09
C ASN A 327 49.82 -6.27 20.70
N ALA A 328 50.49 -5.30 20.07
CA ALA A 328 51.67 -4.65 20.64
C ALA A 328 51.31 -3.79 21.87
N VAL A 329 50.17 -3.08 21.83
CA VAL A 329 49.68 -2.26 22.96
C VAL A 329 49.18 -3.15 24.11
N VAL A 330 48.50 -4.25 23.83
CA VAL A 330 48.05 -5.23 24.85
C VAL A 330 49.26 -5.90 25.52
N ASN A 331 50.29 -6.26 24.75
CA ASN A 331 51.52 -6.83 25.30
C ASN A 331 52.36 -5.80 26.07
N ALA A 332 52.37 -4.52 25.64
CA ALA A 332 53.02 -3.45 26.39
C ALA A 332 52.29 -3.15 27.71
N LEU A 333 50.95 -3.11 27.70
CA LEU A 333 50.13 -2.94 28.91
C LEU A 333 50.24 -4.13 29.87
N ALA A 334 50.38 -5.36 29.35
CA ALA A 334 50.65 -6.55 30.15
C ALA A 334 52.05 -6.49 30.79
N ALA A 335 53.06 -5.98 30.08
CA ALA A 335 54.41 -5.78 30.61
C ALA A 335 54.47 -4.64 31.67
N GLU A 336 53.63 -3.61 31.55
CA GLU A 336 53.48 -2.56 32.56
C GLU A 336 52.75 -3.07 33.83
N ALA A 337 51.84 -4.03 33.68
CA ALA A 337 51.08 -4.62 34.79
C ALA A 337 51.94 -5.57 35.67
N ASP A 338 52.99 -6.16 35.12
CA ASP A 338 53.95 -6.98 35.89
C ASP A 338 54.93 -6.14 36.74
N HIS A 339 54.99 -4.82 36.54
CA HIS A 339 55.90 -3.92 37.26
C HIS A 339 55.29 -3.13 38.43
N VAL A 340 53.99 -3.31 38.72
CA VAL A 340 53.33 -2.66 39.88
C VAL A 340 52.83 -3.72 40.84
N ASN A 341 53.77 -4.38 41.51
CA ASN A 341 53.47 -5.21 42.68
C ASN A 341 54.36 -4.76 43.84
N MET A 342 53.93 -3.72 44.56
CA MET A 342 54.29 -3.46 45.97
C MET A 342 53.59 -2.18 46.47
N SER A 343 52.48 -2.35 47.20
CA SER A 343 52.27 -1.81 48.55
C SER A 343 50.80 -2.00 48.99
N ASP A 344 50.62 -2.82 50.02
CA ASP A 344 49.41 -2.96 50.82
C ASP A 344 48.99 -1.62 51.46
N GLU A 345 47.72 -1.25 51.29
CA GLU A 345 46.84 -0.55 52.25
C GLU A 345 45.71 0.18 51.49
N SER A 346 44.61 -0.51 51.17
CA SER A 346 43.34 0.16 50.78
C SER A 346 42.07 -0.72 50.83
N VAL A 347 42.15 -2.01 51.19
CA VAL A 347 41.01 -2.95 51.07
C VAL A 347 39.94 -2.84 52.18
N ALA A 348 40.07 -1.90 53.14
CA ALA A 348 39.18 -1.84 54.31
C ALA A 348 38.01 -0.82 54.24
N ARG A 349 37.65 -0.23 53.09
CA ARG A 349 36.56 0.78 53.00
C ARG A 349 35.46 0.52 51.96
N LEU A 350 35.28 -0.72 51.52
CA LEU A 350 34.19 -1.07 50.58
C LEU A 350 33.18 -2.11 51.10
N HIS A 351 33.23 -2.48 52.39
CA HIS A 351 32.33 -3.49 52.97
C HIS A 351 31.07 -2.96 53.69
N SER A 352 30.68 -1.68 53.51
CA SER A 352 29.46 -1.13 54.12
C SER A 352 28.30 -0.87 53.15
N SER A 353 28.50 -0.97 51.82
CA SER A 353 27.42 -0.74 50.84
C SER A 353 26.69 -2.00 50.36
N ASP A 354 27.20 -3.19 50.66
CA ASP A 354 26.67 -4.45 50.09
C ASP A 354 25.49 -5.05 50.91
N ARG A 355 25.30 -4.60 52.15
CA ARG A 355 24.20 -5.09 53.01
C ARG A 355 22.84 -4.45 52.72
N SER A 356 22.81 -3.27 52.11
CA SER A 356 21.56 -2.56 51.80
C SER A 356 20.88 -3.04 50.50
N LEU A 357 21.65 -3.61 49.57
CA LEU A 357 21.14 -4.13 48.29
C LEU A 357 20.60 -5.57 48.37
N GLN A 358 21.13 -6.39 49.29
CA GLN A 358 20.60 -7.75 49.53
C GLN A 358 19.24 -7.76 50.23
N GLU A 359 18.89 -6.70 50.97
CA GLU A 359 17.60 -6.58 51.66
C GLU A 359 16.48 -6.12 50.71
N LEU A 360 16.81 -5.31 49.70
CA LEU A 360 15.90 -4.88 48.62
C LEU A 360 15.54 -6.04 47.66
N GLY A 361 16.49 -6.95 47.38
CA GLY A 361 16.26 -8.10 46.52
C GLY A 361 15.28 -9.14 47.10
N ARG A 362 15.22 -9.24 48.44
CA ARG A 362 14.29 -10.16 49.13
C ARG A 362 12.85 -9.65 49.21
N THR A 363 12.63 -8.34 49.11
CA THR A 363 11.28 -7.75 49.13
C THR A 363 10.58 -7.81 47.77
N LEU A 364 11.33 -7.82 46.66
CA LEU A 364 10.78 -7.91 45.30
C LEU A 364 10.37 -9.33 44.88
N GLN A 365 10.82 -10.37 45.59
CA GLN A 365 10.50 -11.77 45.29
C GLN A 365 9.12 -12.23 45.84
N LYS A 366 8.34 -11.33 46.46
CA LYS A 366 7.00 -11.59 47.02
C LYS A 366 5.83 -10.91 46.28
N LEU A 367 6.07 -10.28 45.13
CA LEU A 367 5.00 -9.72 44.28
C LEU A 367 4.72 -10.63 43.07
N THR A 368 3.88 -11.65 43.26
CA THR A 368 3.26 -12.40 42.17
C THR A 368 2.15 -11.54 41.54
N LEU A 369 2.45 -10.87 40.43
CA LEU A 369 1.46 -10.24 39.56
C LEU A 369 0.95 -11.26 38.52
N PRO A 370 -0.37 -11.36 38.27
CA PRO A 370 -0.92 -12.35 37.35
C PRO A 370 -0.69 -11.99 35.87
N ARG A 371 -0.42 -13.02 35.04
CA ARG A 371 -0.31 -12.92 33.56
C ARG A 371 -1.61 -12.36 32.93
N PRO A 372 -1.54 -11.46 31.94
CA PRO A 372 -2.70 -11.17 31.10
C PRO A 372 -2.92 -12.32 30.09
N LYS A 373 -4.19 -12.74 29.97
CA LYS A 373 -4.68 -13.69 28.95
C LYS A 373 -4.71 -13.00 27.58
N SER A 374 -4.35 -13.71 26.51
CA SER A 374 -4.60 -13.24 25.14
C SER A 374 -6.08 -13.46 24.79
N GLU A 375 -6.84 -12.39 24.65
CA GLU A 375 -8.14 -12.41 23.99
C GLU A 375 -8.00 -11.83 22.58
N ASN A 376 -7.99 -12.71 21.58
CA ASN A 376 -8.29 -12.34 20.20
C ASN A 376 -9.82 -12.26 20.06
N ASN A 377 -10.36 -11.04 20.05
CA ASN A 377 -11.73 -10.76 19.61
C ASN A 377 -11.66 -9.93 18.32
N PHE A 378 -11.69 -10.60 17.18
CA PHE A 378 -12.33 -10.06 15.98
C PHE A 378 -13.44 -11.03 15.59
N ALA A 379 -14.67 -10.58 15.80
CA ALA A 379 -15.88 -11.29 15.43
C ALA A 379 -15.94 -11.45 13.90
N SER A 380 -16.02 -12.69 13.45
CA SER A 380 -16.69 -13.04 12.20
C SER A 380 -18.07 -13.57 12.59
N GLN A 381 -19.13 -12.86 12.21
CA GLN A 381 -20.49 -13.35 12.31
C GLN A 381 -20.69 -14.44 11.26
N ASP A 382 -20.70 -15.71 11.69
CA ASP A 382 -21.29 -16.81 10.94
C ASP A 382 -22.61 -17.22 11.58
N MET A 383 -23.70 -17.16 10.80
CA MET A 383 -25.00 -17.74 11.13
C MET A 383 -24.93 -19.27 11.12
N PRO A 384 -25.61 -19.97 12.04
CA PRO A 384 -25.63 -21.43 12.03
C PRO A 384 -26.69 -21.96 11.05
N LEU A 385 -26.24 -22.73 10.05
CA LEU A 385 -27.11 -23.66 9.32
C LEU A 385 -27.04 -25.05 9.96
N THR A 386 -28.21 -25.54 10.31
CA THR A 386 -28.54 -26.81 10.93
C THR A 386 -28.12 -28.01 10.08
N ARG A 387 -27.49 -29.00 10.71
CA ARG A 387 -27.17 -30.31 10.12
C ARG A 387 -28.37 -31.23 10.31
N GLY A 388 -29.16 -31.41 9.24
CA GLY A 388 -30.19 -32.44 9.11
C GLY A 388 -29.70 -33.58 8.22
N SER A 389 -30.00 -34.81 8.63
CA SER A 389 -29.55 -36.07 8.04
C SER A 389 -30.36 -36.48 6.80
N ALA A 390 -29.71 -37.29 5.96
CA ALA A 390 -30.24 -38.32 5.05
C ALA A 390 -30.90 -37.94 3.70
N GLY A 391 -30.43 -38.61 2.64
CA GLY A 391 -31.29 -39.14 1.58
C GLY A 391 -30.97 -38.77 0.12
N GLY A 392 -30.20 -39.63 -0.56
CA GLY A 392 -30.51 -40.16 -1.91
C GLY A 392 -30.47 -39.28 -3.18
N GLY A 393 -29.83 -39.82 -4.22
CA GLY A 393 -30.42 -39.79 -5.59
C GLY A 393 -29.81 -38.84 -6.62
N GLU A 394 -29.08 -39.45 -7.56
CA GLU A 394 -29.10 -39.24 -9.03
C GLU A 394 -28.84 -37.87 -9.72
N ASN A 395 -27.93 -37.97 -10.71
CA ASN A 395 -27.92 -37.38 -12.06
C ASN A 395 -28.23 -35.89 -12.30
N GLY A 396 -27.29 -35.22 -12.99
CA GLY A 396 -27.62 -34.12 -13.88
C GLY A 396 -26.48 -33.13 -14.12
N ARG A 397 -25.82 -33.21 -15.29
CA ARG A 397 -25.04 -32.10 -15.87
C ARG A 397 -25.95 -30.87 -16.07
N PRO A 398 -25.37 -29.65 -16.10
CA PRO A 398 -25.84 -28.67 -17.05
C PRO A 398 -24.74 -28.11 -17.95
N SER A 399 -25.14 -27.95 -19.21
CA SER A 399 -24.46 -27.37 -20.35
C SER A 399 -24.29 -25.85 -20.24
N PHE A 400 -23.14 -25.36 -20.68
CA PHE A 400 -22.91 -23.95 -21.01
C PHE A 400 -23.77 -23.51 -22.20
N HIS A 401 -24.55 -22.44 -22.03
CA HIS A 401 -25.16 -21.71 -23.15
C HIS A 401 -24.42 -20.39 -23.37
N LYS A 402 -23.75 -20.28 -24.53
CA LYS A 402 -23.35 -19.02 -25.15
C LYS A 402 -24.60 -18.38 -25.77
N SER A 403 -24.79 -17.09 -25.54
CA SER A 403 -25.68 -16.24 -26.35
C SER A 403 -24.83 -15.18 -27.05
N ASP A 404 -24.56 -15.43 -28.33
CA ASP A 404 -24.17 -14.43 -29.31
C ASP A 404 -25.41 -13.61 -29.69
N THR A 405 -25.28 -12.29 -29.79
CA THR A 405 -26.27 -11.45 -30.49
C THR A 405 -25.54 -10.44 -31.36
N PHE A 406 -25.39 -10.82 -32.62
CA PHE A 406 -25.13 -9.94 -33.75
C PHE A 406 -26.33 -9.01 -33.96
N HIS A 407 -26.11 -7.71 -34.11
CA HIS A 407 -27.02 -6.85 -34.84
C HIS A 407 -26.29 -6.20 -36.03
N LYS A 408 -26.90 -6.42 -37.18
CA LYS A 408 -26.53 -6.00 -38.52
C LYS A 408 -26.90 -4.53 -38.74
N GLU A 409 -26.01 -3.84 -39.44
CA GLU A 409 -26.18 -2.76 -40.42
C GLU A 409 -27.54 -2.06 -40.55
N SER A 410 -27.52 -0.72 -40.49
CA SER A 410 -28.34 0.11 -41.36
C SER A 410 -27.52 1.29 -41.90
N THR A 411 -27.25 1.20 -43.19
CA THR A 411 -26.80 2.26 -44.09
C THR A 411 -27.93 3.27 -44.29
N PHE A 412 -27.67 4.57 -44.23
CA PHE A 412 -28.34 5.57 -45.08
C PHE A 412 -27.47 6.83 -45.21
N GLN A 413 -27.70 7.48 -46.36
CA GLN A 413 -26.93 8.51 -47.07
C GLN A 413 -26.54 9.76 -46.29
#